data_AF-A0A172XCM0-F1
#
_entry.id   AF-A0A172XCM0-F1
#
_cell.length_a   1.000
_cell.length_b   1.000
_cell.length_c   1.000
_cell.angle_alpha   90.00
_cell.angle_beta   90.00
_cell.angle_gamma   90.00
#
_symmetry.space_group_name_H-M   'P 1'
#
loop_
_entity.id
_entity.type
_entity.pdbx_description
1 polymer ?
#
loop_
_entity_poly.entity_id
_entity_poly.type
_entity_poly.pdbx_seq_one_letter_code
_entity_poly.pdbx_strand_id
1 'polypeptide(L)'
;MNEVDTAFESLTNVLIRFKEELENERVAFSPKELNVYFKGALNEVYYPSDIGEIYEALGYDVEVIRSLGQVFAKLNFKHLGDRDTRVVTNLLNGLMHIAHSIQTLFEDVLNGLKLEMLKSRDAKYLNIITQYLVQFIEMVKGLVPQLKSVILSAASKTNEDDILNELNRVISNSDARLNKGMRNIHYLLFDIIELVDLL
;
A
#
# COMPACT_ATOMS: atom_id res chain seq x y z
N MET A 1 -8.43 35.96 -0.04
CA MET A 1 -7.72 34.71 0.29
C MET A 1 -6.26 35.07 0.45
N ASN A 2 -5.68 34.83 1.62
CA ASN A 2 -4.26 35.12 1.83
C ASN A 2 -3.40 33.92 1.35
N GLU A 3 -2.08 34.06 1.38
CA GLU A 3 -1.16 33.03 0.88
C GLU A 3 -1.26 31.72 1.68
N VAL A 4 -1.50 31.82 2.99
CA VAL A 4 -1.68 30.67 3.90
C VAL A 4 -2.96 29.91 3.55
N ASP A 5 -4.08 30.62 3.36
CA ASP A 5 -5.36 30.04 2.98
C ASP A 5 -5.21 29.23 1.67
N THR A 6 -4.50 29.80 0.70
CA THR A 6 -4.27 29.17 -0.61
C THR A 6 -3.41 27.91 -0.49
N ALA A 7 -2.33 27.97 0.30
CA ALA A 7 -1.45 26.83 0.53
C ALA A 7 -2.16 25.70 1.30
N PHE A 8 -2.97 26.05 2.30
CA PHE A 8 -3.77 25.10 3.06
C PHE A 8 -4.87 24.45 2.20
N GLU A 9 -5.55 25.23 1.36
CA GLU A 9 -6.52 24.71 0.39
C GLU A 9 -5.85 23.75 -0.60
N SER A 10 -4.63 24.04 -1.06
CA SER A 10 -3.87 23.12 -1.92
C SER A 10 -3.58 21.78 -1.22
N LEU A 11 -3.06 21.83 0.00
CA LEU A 11 -2.77 20.63 0.82
C LEU A 11 -4.03 19.77 0.99
N THR A 12 -5.12 20.39 1.45
CA THR A 12 -6.38 19.69 1.74
C THR A 12 -7.02 19.12 0.47
N ASN A 13 -6.96 19.83 -0.66
CA ASN A 13 -7.44 19.33 -1.94
C ASN A 13 -6.68 18.10 -2.40
N VAL A 14 -5.35 18.06 -2.26
CA VAL A 14 -4.55 16.87 -2.60
C VAL A 14 -4.93 15.69 -1.71
N LEU A 15 -5.04 15.92 -0.40
CA LEU A 15 -5.39 14.90 0.57
C LEU A 15 -6.79 14.32 0.34
N ILE A 16 -7.79 15.18 0.14
CA ILE A 16 -9.19 14.79 -0.06
C ILE A 16 -9.32 13.98 -1.34
N ARG A 17 -8.73 14.43 -2.46
CA ARG A 17 -8.78 13.68 -3.73
C ARG A 17 -8.19 12.29 -3.57
N PHE A 18 -7.04 12.16 -2.92
CA PHE A 18 -6.42 10.86 -2.71
C PHE A 18 -7.29 9.96 -1.83
N LYS A 19 -7.89 10.50 -0.76
CA LYS A 19 -8.82 9.76 0.10
C LYS A 19 -10.07 9.30 -0.66
N GLU A 20 -10.67 10.18 -1.46
CA GLU A 20 -11.85 9.88 -2.27
C GLU A 20 -11.56 8.79 -3.30
N GLU A 21 -10.41 8.84 -3.98
CA GLU A 21 -9.99 7.77 -4.90
C GLU A 21 -9.96 6.40 -4.21
N LEU A 22 -9.35 6.30 -3.01
CA LEU A 22 -9.28 5.04 -2.26
C LEU A 22 -10.65 4.58 -1.75
N GLU A 23 -11.46 5.51 -1.24
CA GLU A 23 -12.77 5.21 -0.67
C GLU A 23 -13.79 4.79 -1.74
N ASN A 24 -13.72 5.37 -2.94
CA ASN A 24 -14.57 4.99 -4.06
C ASN A 24 -14.36 3.51 -4.44
N GLU A 25 -13.10 3.06 -4.48
CA GLU A 25 -12.78 1.65 -4.74
C GLU A 25 -13.30 0.75 -3.59
N ARG A 26 -13.13 1.18 -2.33
CA ARG A 26 -13.61 0.44 -1.15
C ARG A 26 -15.13 0.28 -1.12
N VAL A 27 -15.89 1.33 -1.45
CA VAL A 27 -17.36 1.30 -1.43
C VAL A 27 -17.92 0.46 -2.58
N ALA A 28 -17.26 0.49 -3.74
CA ALA A 28 -17.63 -0.33 -4.90
C ALA A 28 -17.33 -1.83 -4.67
N PHE A 29 -16.45 -2.15 -3.74
CA PHE A 29 -16.01 -3.50 -3.44
C PHE A 29 -17.09 -4.36 -2.78
N SER A 30 -17.30 -5.55 -3.34
CA SER A 30 -18.12 -6.60 -2.71
C SER A 30 -17.29 -7.85 -2.46
N PRO A 31 -17.00 -8.19 -1.19
CA PRO A 31 -16.18 -9.35 -0.86
C PRO A 31 -16.91 -10.68 -1.04
N LYS A 32 -18.22 -10.67 -1.35
CA LYS A 32 -19.13 -11.83 -1.23
C LYS A 32 -18.79 -13.04 -2.13
N GLU A 33 -17.76 -12.96 -2.95
CA GLU A 33 -17.33 -14.04 -3.84
C GLU A 33 -15.80 -14.26 -3.86
N LEU A 34 -15.06 -13.60 -2.96
CA LEU A 34 -13.61 -13.71 -2.90
C LEU A 34 -13.21 -14.82 -1.93
N ASN A 35 -13.04 -16.03 -2.45
CA ASN A 35 -12.53 -17.19 -1.70
C ASN A 35 -11.00 -17.14 -1.53
N VAL A 36 -10.49 -16.05 -0.96
CA VAL A 36 -9.05 -15.88 -0.68
C VAL A 36 -8.82 -16.03 0.82
N TYR A 37 -8.02 -17.00 1.20
CA TYR A 37 -7.67 -17.27 2.59
C TYR A 37 -6.21 -17.70 2.71
N PHE A 38 -5.58 -17.34 3.82
CA PHE A 38 -4.28 -17.87 4.18
C PHE A 38 -4.38 -19.37 4.44
N LYS A 39 -3.33 -20.12 4.08
CA LYS A 39 -3.28 -21.57 4.26
C LYS A 39 -1.88 -22.03 4.65
N GLY A 40 -1.80 -23.17 5.32
CA GLY A 40 -0.53 -23.76 5.75
C GLY A 40 0.26 -22.82 6.66
N ALA A 41 1.57 -22.74 6.46
CA ALA A 41 2.49 -21.93 7.25
C ALA A 41 2.17 -20.42 7.20
N LEU A 42 1.40 -19.93 6.21
CA LEU A 42 0.95 -18.53 6.22
C LEU A 42 0.03 -18.21 7.40
N ASN A 43 -0.74 -19.19 7.90
CA ASN A 43 -1.59 -19.03 9.10
C ASN A 43 -0.79 -18.91 10.40
N GLU A 44 0.52 -19.21 10.37
CA GLU A 44 1.41 -18.99 11.52
C GLU A 44 1.92 -17.54 11.58
N VAL A 45 1.83 -16.81 10.47
CA VAL A 45 2.35 -15.43 10.33
C VAL A 45 1.22 -14.41 10.33
N TYR A 46 0.09 -14.75 9.69
CA TYR A 46 -1.02 -13.82 9.44
C TYR A 46 -2.31 -14.29 10.09
N TYR A 47 -3.06 -13.33 10.62
CA TYR A 47 -4.43 -13.54 11.06
C TYR A 47 -5.40 -13.38 9.88
N PRO A 48 -6.58 -14.01 9.91
CA PRO A 48 -7.60 -13.82 8.87
C PRO A 48 -8.01 -12.35 8.67
N SER A 49 -7.92 -11.51 9.70
CA SER A 49 -8.17 -10.06 9.63
C SER A 49 -7.21 -9.33 8.69
N ASP A 50 -5.96 -9.80 8.57
CA ASP A 50 -4.89 -9.13 7.83
C ASP A 50 -5.17 -9.12 6.33
N ILE A 51 -6.07 -9.99 5.85
CA ILE A 51 -6.49 -10.02 4.46
C ILE A 51 -7.15 -8.69 4.03
N GLY A 52 -7.78 -7.97 4.97
CA GLY A 52 -8.37 -6.66 4.72
C GLY A 52 -7.33 -5.64 4.29
N GLU A 53 -6.17 -5.61 4.95
CA GLU A 53 -5.05 -4.72 4.61
C GLU A 53 -4.46 -5.06 3.24
N ILE A 54 -4.41 -6.35 2.90
CA ILE A 54 -4.00 -6.79 1.56
C ILE A 54 -4.97 -6.27 0.49
N TYR A 55 -6.27 -6.31 0.75
CA TYR A 55 -7.26 -5.79 -0.19
C TYR A 55 -7.15 -4.27 -0.34
N GLU A 56 -6.96 -3.55 0.76
CA GLU A 56 -6.74 -2.11 0.74
C GLU A 56 -5.49 -1.71 -0.07
N ALA A 57 -4.36 -2.39 0.15
CA ALA A 57 -3.13 -2.14 -0.60
C ALA A 57 -3.29 -2.39 -2.10
N LEU A 58 -4.15 -3.35 -2.47
CA LEU A 58 -4.52 -3.66 -3.85
C LEU A 58 -5.65 -2.76 -4.37
N GLY A 59 -6.07 -1.74 -3.62
CA GLY A 59 -7.15 -0.83 -3.99
C GLY A 59 -8.45 -1.56 -4.28
N TYR A 60 -8.75 -2.61 -3.51
CA TYR A 60 -9.97 -3.41 -3.59
C TYR A 60 -10.27 -4.00 -4.99
N ASP A 61 -9.23 -4.20 -5.80
CA ASP A 61 -9.34 -4.69 -7.16
C ASP A 61 -9.70 -6.19 -7.17
N VAL A 62 -10.97 -6.47 -7.47
CA VAL A 62 -11.56 -7.82 -7.41
C VAL A 62 -10.82 -8.81 -8.31
N GLU A 63 -10.36 -8.40 -9.49
CA GLU A 63 -9.64 -9.27 -10.40
C GLU A 63 -8.28 -9.65 -9.81
N VAL A 64 -7.52 -8.66 -9.35
CA VAL A 64 -6.20 -8.89 -8.76
C VAL A 64 -6.29 -9.71 -7.49
N ILE A 65 -7.25 -9.42 -6.61
CA ILE A 65 -7.46 -10.17 -5.36
C ILE A 65 -7.80 -11.64 -5.67
N ARG A 66 -8.68 -11.88 -6.65
CA ARG A 66 -9.00 -13.25 -7.09
C ARG A 66 -7.76 -13.96 -7.64
N SER A 67 -6.95 -13.27 -8.43
CA SER A 67 -5.67 -13.79 -8.94
C SER A 67 -4.68 -14.12 -7.83
N LEU A 68 -4.63 -13.32 -6.75
CA LEU A 68 -3.84 -13.66 -5.57
C LEU A 68 -4.30 -14.98 -4.93
N GLY A 69 -5.62 -15.19 -4.82
CA GLY A 69 -6.18 -16.48 -4.38
C GLY A 69 -5.78 -17.66 -5.28
N GLN A 70 -5.74 -17.46 -6.59
CA GLN A 70 -5.28 -18.49 -7.53
C GLN A 70 -3.79 -18.81 -7.36
N VAL A 71 -2.95 -17.79 -7.11
CA VAL A 71 -1.54 -17.99 -6.76
C VAL A 71 -1.44 -18.82 -5.49
N PHE A 72 -2.18 -18.47 -4.44
CA PHE A 72 -2.18 -19.24 -3.19
C PHE A 72 -2.64 -20.69 -3.41
N ALA A 73 -3.65 -20.93 -4.25
CA ALA A 73 -4.12 -22.28 -4.53
C ALA A 73 -3.03 -23.18 -5.16
N LYS A 74 -2.17 -22.60 -6.02
CA LYS A 74 -1.14 -23.33 -6.78
C LYS A 74 0.18 -23.55 -6.03
N LEU A 75 0.48 -22.73 -5.02
CA LEU A 75 1.70 -22.84 -4.22
C LEU A 75 1.49 -23.71 -2.97
N ASN A 76 2.59 -24.24 -2.44
CA ASN A 76 2.60 -25.08 -1.25
C ASN A 76 3.30 -24.40 -0.07
N PHE A 77 2.53 -24.06 0.97
CA PHE A 77 3.04 -23.36 2.15
C PHE A 77 3.19 -24.34 3.32
N LYS A 78 4.10 -25.31 3.21
CA LYS A 78 4.23 -26.36 4.23
C LYS A 78 5.01 -25.87 5.45
N HIS A 79 6.09 -25.13 5.24
CA HIS A 79 6.95 -24.60 6.29
C HIS A 79 7.33 -23.13 6.03
N LEU A 80 7.62 -22.39 7.10
CA LEU A 80 8.05 -20.98 7.00
C LEU A 80 9.35 -20.78 6.24
N GLY A 81 10.26 -21.77 6.31
CA GLY A 81 11.52 -21.75 5.59
C GLY A 81 11.43 -22.09 4.11
N ASP A 82 10.27 -22.55 3.64
CA ASP A 82 10.10 -22.94 2.24
C ASP A 82 10.20 -21.71 1.33
N ARG A 83 10.76 -21.93 0.14
CA ARG A 83 10.96 -20.89 -0.87
C ARG A 83 9.66 -20.14 -1.14
N ASP A 84 8.59 -20.89 -1.38
CA ASP A 84 7.26 -20.39 -1.74
C ASP A 84 6.68 -19.51 -0.65
N THR A 85 6.70 -20.02 0.60
CA THR A 85 6.23 -19.30 1.77
C THR A 85 6.98 -17.98 1.90
N ARG A 86 8.32 -17.99 1.81
CA ARG A 86 9.12 -16.78 1.93
C ARG A 86 8.82 -15.74 0.85
N VAL A 87 8.67 -16.17 -0.41
CA VAL A 87 8.36 -15.25 -1.52
C VAL A 87 6.98 -14.60 -1.30
N VAL A 88 5.98 -15.39 -0.93
CA VAL A 88 4.63 -14.88 -0.68
C VAL A 88 4.58 -14.01 0.57
N THR A 89 5.23 -14.39 1.67
CA THR A 89 5.34 -13.57 2.88
C THR A 89 5.95 -12.20 2.57
N ASN A 90 7.00 -12.14 1.76
CA ASN A 90 7.59 -10.85 1.37
C ASN A 90 6.63 -9.99 0.53
N LEU A 91 5.84 -10.58 -0.36
CA LEU A 91 4.78 -9.86 -1.08
C LEU A 91 3.75 -9.28 -0.12
N LEU A 92 3.23 -10.13 0.78
CA LEU A 92 2.14 -9.77 1.70
C LEU A 92 2.59 -8.70 2.69
N ASN A 93 3.78 -8.86 3.29
CA ASN A 93 4.36 -7.84 4.15
C ASN A 93 4.50 -6.49 3.42
N GLY A 94 4.85 -6.53 2.14
CA GLY A 94 4.96 -5.30 1.37
C GLY A 94 3.64 -4.63 1.04
N LEU A 95 2.59 -5.41 0.77
CA LEU A 95 1.23 -4.89 0.63
C LEU A 95 0.73 -4.30 1.95
N MET A 96 0.87 -5.02 3.07
CA MET A 96 0.48 -4.53 4.40
C MET A 96 1.23 -3.24 4.76
N HIS A 97 2.53 -3.16 4.48
CA HIS A 97 3.30 -1.94 4.73
C HIS A 97 2.75 -0.74 3.94
N ILE A 98 2.32 -0.94 2.68
CA ILE A 98 1.70 0.12 1.87
C ILE A 98 0.37 0.55 2.50
N ALA A 99 -0.52 -0.41 2.82
CA ALA A 99 -1.80 -0.11 3.46
C ALA A 99 -1.59 0.64 4.77
N HIS A 100 -0.73 0.14 5.65
CA HIS A 100 -0.43 0.78 6.92
C HIS A 100 0.12 2.21 6.75
N SER A 101 1.02 2.43 5.78
CA SER A 101 1.54 3.78 5.50
C SER A 101 0.45 4.76 5.07
N ILE A 102 -0.52 4.29 4.28
CA ILE A 102 -1.67 5.09 3.83
C ILE A 102 -2.61 5.37 5.02
N GLN A 103 -2.90 4.35 5.83
CA GLN A 103 -3.73 4.51 7.03
C GLN A 103 -3.11 5.51 8.00
N THR A 104 -1.83 5.34 8.36
CA THR A 104 -1.10 6.28 9.23
C THR A 104 -1.14 7.71 8.69
N LEU A 105 -0.94 7.90 7.38
CA LEU A 105 -1.04 9.23 6.76
C LEU A 105 -2.38 9.90 7.05
N PHE A 106 -3.50 9.19 6.96
CA PHE A 106 -4.84 9.76 7.15
C PHE A 106 -5.31 9.81 8.60
N GLU A 107 -5.04 8.76 9.37
CA GLU A 107 -5.58 8.58 10.72
C GLU A 107 -4.72 9.26 11.77
N ASP A 108 -3.39 9.23 11.59
CA ASP A 108 -2.45 9.72 12.59
C ASP A 108 -1.80 11.04 12.20
N VAL A 109 -1.49 11.26 10.92
CA VAL A 109 -0.62 12.38 10.49
C VAL A 109 -1.41 13.57 9.95
N LEU A 110 -2.29 13.38 8.98
CA LEU A 110 -3.10 14.44 8.37
C LEU A 110 -4.58 14.28 8.75
N ASN A 111 -4.83 13.95 10.02
CA ASN A 111 -6.17 13.88 10.58
C ASN A 111 -6.76 15.27 10.86
N GLY A 112 -8.05 15.32 11.17
CA GLY A 112 -8.78 16.58 11.37
C GLY A 112 -8.14 17.51 12.40
N LEU A 113 -7.64 16.97 13.52
CA LEU A 113 -7.00 17.77 14.57
C LEU A 113 -5.70 18.42 14.05
N LYS A 114 -4.84 17.62 13.41
CA LYS A 114 -3.56 18.12 12.87
C LYS A 114 -3.77 19.10 11.72
N LEU A 115 -4.76 18.86 10.86
CA LEU A 115 -5.13 19.81 9.80
C LEU A 115 -5.59 21.15 10.36
N GLU A 116 -6.38 21.18 11.44
CA GLU A 116 -6.76 22.44 12.09
C GLU A 116 -5.53 23.19 12.65
N MET A 117 -4.58 22.48 13.24
CA MET A 117 -3.31 23.07 13.71
C MET A 117 -2.47 23.65 12.58
N LEU A 118 -2.47 23.01 11.41
CA LEU A 118 -1.73 23.46 10.24
C LEU A 118 -2.26 24.80 9.66
N LYS A 119 -3.52 25.19 9.93
CA LYS A 119 -4.06 26.48 9.46
C LYS A 119 -3.31 27.70 9.97
N SER A 120 -2.64 27.59 11.12
CA SER A 120 -1.81 28.68 11.66
C SER A 120 -0.36 28.66 11.19
N ARG A 121 0.04 27.71 10.34
CA ARG A 121 1.42 27.60 9.83
C ARG A 121 1.66 28.51 8.64
N ASP A 122 2.92 28.90 8.45
CA ASP A 122 3.29 29.70 7.28
C ASP A 122 3.08 28.92 5.97
N ALA A 123 2.70 29.64 4.92
CA ALA A 123 2.44 29.09 3.60
C ALA A 123 3.61 28.26 3.05
N LYS A 124 4.86 28.66 3.36
CA LYS A 124 6.06 27.91 2.97
C LYS A 124 6.06 26.49 3.53
N TYR A 125 5.73 26.31 4.80
CA TYR A 125 5.69 24.97 5.42
C TYR A 125 4.57 24.12 4.84
N LEU A 126 3.39 24.70 4.64
CA LEU A 126 2.26 24.03 4.00
C LEU A 126 2.59 23.56 2.58
N ASN A 127 3.30 24.37 1.80
CA ASN A 127 3.76 24.01 0.46
C ASN A 127 4.77 22.85 0.49
N ILE A 128 5.69 22.82 1.46
CA ILE A 128 6.65 21.72 1.63
C ILE A 128 5.89 20.44 1.99
N ILE A 129 5.00 20.46 2.97
CA ILE A 129 4.16 19.30 3.33
C ILE A 129 3.39 18.79 2.11
N THR A 130 2.80 19.70 1.33
CA THR A 130 2.07 19.36 0.10
C THR A 130 2.97 18.66 -0.92
N GLN A 131 4.21 19.12 -1.11
CA GLN A 131 5.17 18.48 -2.02
C GLN A 131 5.53 17.06 -1.59
N TYR A 132 5.77 16.85 -0.29
CA TYR A 132 6.04 15.51 0.24
C TYR A 132 4.82 14.59 0.12
N LEU A 133 3.61 15.10 0.39
CA LEU A 133 2.36 14.38 0.19
C LEU A 133 2.19 13.94 -1.28
N VAL A 134 2.43 14.84 -2.23
CA VAL A 134 2.36 14.50 -3.66
C VAL A 134 3.36 13.39 -4.01
N GLN A 135 4.61 13.50 -3.54
CA GLN A 135 5.63 12.47 -3.78
C GLN A 135 5.24 11.12 -3.14
N PHE A 136 4.66 11.13 -1.95
CA PHE A 136 4.14 9.92 -1.29
C PHE A 136 3.08 9.25 -2.16
N ILE A 137 2.09 10.02 -2.63
CA ILE A 137 1.00 9.53 -3.48
C ILE A 137 1.56 8.98 -4.79
N GLU A 138 2.49 9.68 -5.43
CA GLU A 138 3.13 9.23 -6.67
C GLU A 138 3.91 7.92 -6.48
N MET A 139 4.59 7.76 -5.34
CA MET A 139 5.29 6.51 -5.01
C MET A 139 4.31 5.34 -4.85
N VAL A 140 3.20 5.55 -4.13
CA VAL A 140 2.13 4.55 -3.99
C VAL A 140 1.53 4.20 -5.37
N LYS A 141 1.12 5.21 -6.14
CA LYS A 141 0.54 5.06 -7.49
C LYS A 141 1.54 4.47 -8.50
N GLY A 142 2.84 4.60 -8.27
CA GLY A 142 3.87 3.95 -9.06
C GLY A 142 4.08 2.48 -8.70
N LEU A 143 4.06 2.15 -7.40
CA LEU A 143 4.37 0.81 -6.89
C LEU A 143 3.20 -0.16 -6.99
N VAL A 144 2.00 0.25 -6.56
CA VAL A 144 0.83 -0.64 -6.46
C VAL A 144 0.47 -1.26 -7.82
N PRO A 145 0.39 -0.51 -8.95
CA PRO A 145 0.08 -1.12 -10.24
C PRO A 145 1.10 -2.17 -10.70
N GLN A 146 2.37 -2.01 -10.34
CA GLN A 146 3.40 -3.01 -10.65
C GLN A 146 3.17 -4.31 -9.87
N LEU A 147 2.78 -4.21 -8.59
CA LEU A 147 2.43 -5.38 -7.78
C LEU A 147 1.19 -6.08 -8.32
N LYS A 148 0.14 -5.32 -8.67
CA LYS A 148 -1.06 -5.84 -9.33
C LYS A 148 -0.70 -6.61 -10.61
N SER A 149 0.10 -6.02 -11.49
CA SER A 149 0.56 -6.63 -12.74
C SER A 149 1.31 -7.95 -12.51
N VAL A 150 2.19 -8.00 -11.50
CA VAL A 150 2.92 -9.22 -11.14
C VAL A 150 2.00 -10.30 -10.59
N ILE A 151 1.02 -9.96 -9.75
CA ILE A 151 0.03 -10.92 -9.23
C ILE A 151 -0.79 -11.53 -10.38
N LEU A 152 -1.28 -10.69 -11.29
CA LEU A 152 -2.01 -11.14 -12.49
C LEU A 152 -1.15 -12.07 -13.37
N SER A 153 0.10 -11.66 -13.63
CA SER A 153 1.07 -12.45 -14.41
C SER A 153 1.34 -13.81 -13.75
N ALA A 154 1.61 -13.82 -12.45
CA ALA A 154 1.86 -15.03 -11.68
C ALA A 154 0.64 -15.97 -11.69
N ALA A 155 -0.56 -15.43 -11.52
CA ALA A 155 -1.80 -16.21 -11.55
C ALA A 155 -2.03 -16.93 -12.89
N SER A 156 -1.55 -16.36 -14.01
CA SER A 156 -1.65 -16.96 -15.35
C SER A 156 -0.74 -18.18 -15.57
N LYS A 157 0.27 -18.40 -14.70
CA LYS A 157 1.22 -19.50 -14.85
C LYS A 157 0.65 -20.83 -14.39
N THR A 158 1.19 -21.92 -14.92
CA THR A 158 0.66 -23.29 -14.71
C THR A 158 1.50 -24.13 -13.74
N ASN A 159 2.77 -23.77 -13.52
CA ASN A 159 3.66 -24.48 -12.60
C ASN A 159 4.23 -23.54 -11.53
N GLU A 160 4.64 -24.13 -10.41
CA GLU A 160 5.14 -23.43 -9.23
C GLU A 160 6.37 -22.55 -9.52
N ASP A 161 7.35 -23.08 -10.25
CA ASP A 161 8.59 -22.35 -10.53
C ASP A 161 8.33 -21.06 -11.34
N ASP A 162 7.48 -21.13 -12.36
CA ASP A 162 7.12 -19.95 -13.15
C ASP A 162 6.33 -18.90 -12.35
N ILE A 163 5.45 -19.34 -11.45
CA ILE A 163 4.73 -18.44 -10.53
C ILE A 163 5.74 -17.68 -9.68
N LEU A 164 6.66 -18.40 -9.03
CA LEU A 164 7.65 -17.81 -8.13
C LEU A 164 8.64 -16.93 -8.88
N ASN A 165 9.01 -17.29 -10.11
CA ASN A 165 9.84 -16.47 -10.97
C ASN A 165 9.17 -15.12 -11.26
N GLU A 166 7.89 -15.09 -11.61
CA GLU A 166 7.17 -13.82 -11.82
C GLU A 166 7.11 -12.97 -10.53
N LEU A 167 6.75 -13.59 -9.40
CA LEU A 167 6.69 -12.89 -8.11
C LEU A 167 8.06 -12.30 -7.73
N ASN A 168 9.13 -13.05 -7.91
CA ASN A 168 10.49 -12.63 -7.57
C ASN A 168 11.00 -11.43 -8.39
N ARG A 169 10.43 -11.15 -9.57
CA ARG A 169 10.83 -9.98 -10.40
C ARG A 169 10.70 -8.66 -9.66
N VAL A 170 9.76 -8.56 -8.72
CA VAL A 170 9.51 -7.33 -7.96
C VAL A 170 9.88 -7.46 -6.48
N ILE A 171 9.94 -8.69 -5.95
CA ILE A 171 10.11 -8.95 -4.51
C ILE A 171 11.57 -9.18 -4.09
N SER A 172 12.35 -9.98 -4.84
CA SER A 172 13.59 -10.59 -4.30
C SER A 172 14.88 -10.19 -5.02
N ASN A 173 14.83 -9.28 -5.99
CA ASN A 173 16.04 -8.81 -6.66
C ASN A 173 16.86 -7.89 -5.72
N SER A 174 18.18 -7.77 -5.89
CA SER A 174 19.01 -6.84 -5.08
C SER A 174 18.58 -5.37 -5.24
N ASP A 175 17.92 -5.05 -6.35
CA ASP A 175 17.20 -3.80 -6.64
C ASP A 175 15.67 -3.97 -6.53
N ALA A 176 15.19 -4.88 -5.68
CA ALA A 176 13.76 -5.21 -5.57
C ALA A 176 12.95 -3.94 -5.41
N ARG A 177 12.17 -3.64 -6.45
CA ARG A 177 11.37 -2.43 -6.56
C ARG A 177 10.40 -2.32 -5.38
N LEU A 178 9.93 -3.46 -4.86
CA LEU A 178 9.12 -3.51 -3.64
C LEU A 178 9.89 -2.94 -2.43
N ASN A 179 11.06 -3.48 -2.10
CA ASN A 179 11.86 -3.02 -0.95
C ASN A 179 12.31 -1.56 -1.08
N LYS A 180 12.65 -1.12 -2.29
CA LYS A 180 13.00 0.29 -2.53
C LYS A 180 11.77 1.19 -2.41
N GLY A 181 10.65 0.80 -3.04
CA GLY A 181 9.40 1.53 -3.00
C GLY A 181 8.86 1.68 -1.58
N MET A 182 8.82 0.58 -0.81
CA MET A 182 8.40 0.61 0.60
C MET A 182 9.26 1.54 1.45
N ARG A 183 10.59 1.46 1.31
CA ARG A 183 11.50 2.36 2.04
C ARG A 183 11.26 3.83 1.68
N ASN A 184 11.04 4.13 0.40
CA ASN A 184 10.76 5.50 -0.02
C ASN A 184 9.40 5.98 0.51
N ILE A 185 8.36 5.15 0.47
CA ILE A 185 7.05 5.46 1.08
C ILE A 185 7.22 5.75 2.57
N HIS A 186 7.99 4.92 3.28
CA HIS A 186 8.27 5.08 4.70
C HIS A 186 9.01 6.40 4.98
N TYR A 187 10.07 6.71 4.24
CA TYR A 187 10.82 7.95 4.44
C TYR A 187 9.99 9.20 4.13
N LEU A 188 9.19 9.18 3.06
CA LEU A 188 8.29 10.29 2.75
C LEU A 188 7.23 10.47 3.83
N LEU A 189 6.67 9.39 4.37
CA LEU A 189 5.74 9.47 5.49
C LEU A 189 6.41 10.05 6.74
N PHE A 190 7.64 9.61 7.03
CA PHE A 190 8.41 10.13 8.16
C PHE A 190 8.72 11.62 8.00
N ASP A 191 9.15 12.08 6.82
CA ASP A 191 9.37 13.49 6.52
C ASP A 191 8.08 14.33 6.73
N ILE A 192 6.91 13.80 6.33
CA ILE A 192 5.63 14.45 6.59
C ILE A 192 5.34 14.50 8.10
N ILE A 193 5.58 13.41 8.84
CA ILE A 193 5.40 13.37 10.29
C ILE A 193 6.25 14.45 10.97
N GLU A 194 7.52 14.56 10.64
CA GLU A 194 8.40 15.58 11.23
C GLU A 194 7.89 16.99 10.97
N LEU A 195 7.43 17.27 9.75
CA LEU A 195 6.91 18.59 9.37
C LEU A 195 5.57 18.93 10.04
N VAL A 196 4.76 17.94 10.36
CA VAL A 196 3.43 18.14 10.97
C VAL A 196 3.50 18.15 12.50
N ASP A 197 4.33 17.31 13.11
CA ASP A 197 4.32 17.06 14.56
C ASP A 197 5.43 17.78 15.34
N LEU A 198 6.58 18.03 14.71
CA LEU A 198 7.77 18.54 15.41
C LEU A 198 8.07 20.01 15.17
N LEU A 199 7.34 20.66 14.26
CA LEU A 199 7.43 22.08 13.95
C LEU A 199 6.11 22.75 14.26
#